data_AF-A0A1I7SQZ3-F1
#
_entry.id   AF-A0A1I7SQZ3-F1
#
_cell.length_a   1.000
_cell.length_b   1.000
_cell.length_c   1.000
_cell.angle_alpha   90.00
_cell.angle_beta   90.00
_cell.angle_gamma   90.00
#
_symmetry.space_group_name_H-M   'P 1'
#
loop_
_entity.id
_entity.type
_entity.pdbx_description
1 polymer ?
#
loop_
_entity_poly.entity_id
_entity_poly.type
_entity_poly.pdbx_seq_one_letter_code
_entity_poly.pdbx_strand_id
1 'polypeptide(L)'
;MSDIKKIEINGKTAKFNIYVQGDLEERNHKTVILTVHDIGTNHKSFVRFVDHPSMAEVKKNAVFLHVCIPGQEDHAPDFQGEFPTLAQMAEDLVVALDQLDVRSCIAFGEGAGANIICRFALHSPNRINGIILLHCTSTTAGVFEYFKDKFINLRLENDVMTDGAWELLVMHKLGNNNKKDKQAYIDELKSTLNPKNLSKYLFAFSKRTDFSTVLGAKLDT
;
A
#
# COMPACT_ATOMS: atom_id res chain seq x y z
N MET A 1 8.95 3.88 -22.57
CA MET A 1 8.77 3.40 -21.18
C MET A 1 9.67 4.24 -20.31
N SER A 2 9.18 4.75 -19.19
CA SER A 2 10.07 5.44 -18.25
C SER A 2 10.99 4.42 -17.60
N ASP A 3 12.27 4.76 -17.47
CA ASP A 3 13.21 3.93 -16.72
C ASP A 3 12.79 3.96 -15.25
N ILE A 4 12.37 2.80 -14.76
CA ILE A 4 11.99 2.60 -13.37
C ILE A 4 13.14 1.87 -12.69
N LYS A 5 13.73 2.49 -11.67
CA LYS A 5 14.82 1.91 -10.90
C LYS A 5 14.28 1.28 -9.62
N LYS A 6 14.51 -0.01 -9.45
CA LYS A 6 14.21 -0.73 -8.20
C LYS A 6 15.30 -0.47 -7.17
N ILE A 7 14.92 -0.13 -5.94
CA ILE A 7 15.79 0.02 -4.78
C ILE A 7 15.21 -0.82 -3.64
N GLU A 8 16.02 -1.70 -3.04
CA GLU A 8 15.63 -2.42 -1.82
C GLU A 8 15.87 -1.52 -0.60
N ILE A 9 14.86 -1.37 0.24
CA ILE A 9 14.92 -0.66 1.51
C ILE A 9 14.98 -1.67 2.64
N ASN A 10 15.95 -1.46 3.54
CA ASN A 10 16.02 -2.21 4.79
C ASN A 10 15.21 -1.44 5.85
N GLY A 11 13.90 -1.72 5.94
CA GLY A 11 13.05 -1.18 7.00
C GLY A 11 13.46 -1.70 8.39
N LYS A 12 12.88 -1.12 9.44
CA LYS A 12 13.03 -1.62 10.81
C LYS A 12 12.33 -2.96 10.98
N THR A 13 11.18 -3.14 10.31
CA THR A 13 10.34 -4.32 10.52
C THR A 13 10.39 -5.31 9.37
N ALA A 14 10.49 -4.83 8.13
CA ALA A 14 10.63 -5.68 6.96
C ALA A 14 11.51 -5.05 5.89
N LYS A 15 12.09 -5.89 5.04
CA LYS A 15 12.64 -5.46 3.76
C LYS A 15 11.51 -5.26 2.76
N PHE A 16 11.61 -4.22 1.96
CA PHE A 16 10.64 -3.93 0.90
C PHE A 16 11.29 -3.17 -0.25
N ASN A 17 10.58 -3.09 -1.37
CA ASN A 17 11.11 -2.49 -2.59
C ASN A 17 10.45 -1.13 -2.83
N ILE A 18 11.25 -0.15 -3.22
CA ILE A 18 10.78 1.10 -3.82
C ILE A 18 11.17 1.12 -5.28
N TYR A 19 10.20 1.46 -6.12
CA TYR A 19 10.38 1.64 -7.56
C TYR A 19 10.37 3.13 -7.85
N VAL A 20 11.54 3.65 -8.20
CA VAL A 20 11.75 5.06 -8.50
C VAL A 20 11.40 5.33 -9.96
N GLN A 21 10.45 6.23 -10.20
CA GLN A 21 10.08 6.69 -11.53
C GLN A 21 10.43 8.19 -11.64
N GLY A 22 11.41 8.49 -12.49
CA GLY A 22 12.08 9.79 -12.55
C GLY A 22 13.53 9.70 -12.07
N ASP A 23 14.22 10.84 -12.00
CA ASP A 23 15.62 10.91 -11.56
C ASP A 23 15.71 11.37 -10.11
N LEU A 24 16.19 10.49 -9.23
CA LEU A 24 16.36 10.78 -7.80
C LEU A 24 17.47 11.79 -7.54
N GLU A 25 18.43 11.97 -8.45
CA GLU A 25 19.48 12.99 -8.31
C GLU A 25 18.90 14.41 -8.47
N GLU A 26 17.81 14.54 -9.24
CA GLU A 26 17.10 15.81 -9.43
C GLU A 26 16.08 16.11 -8.33
N ARG A 27 16.00 15.30 -7.26
CA ARG A 27 15.01 15.43 -6.17
C ARG A 27 14.97 16.80 -5.51
N ASN A 28 16.08 17.55 -5.51
CA ASN A 28 16.14 18.90 -4.93
C ASN A 28 15.43 19.97 -5.77
N HIS A 29 15.18 19.69 -7.04
CA HIS A 29 14.50 20.60 -7.97
C HIS A 29 13.11 20.10 -8.39
N LYS A 30 12.69 18.94 -7.88
CA LYS A 30 11.45 18.27 -8.22
C LYS A 30 10.64 17.97 -6.98
N THR A 31 9.33 17.81 -7.17
CA THR A 31 8.46 17.34 -6.09
C THR A 31 8.66 15.84 -5.90
N VAL A 32 8.99 15.40 -4.69
CA VAL A 32 9.03 13.96 -4.38
C VAL A 32 7.64 13.49 -3.96
N ILE A 33 7.12 12.47 -4.64
CA ILE A 33 5.80 11.88 -4.38
C ILE A 33 5.99 10.41 -3.98
N LEU A 34 5.71 10.08 -2.73
CA LEU A 34 5.72 8.70 -2.23
C LEU A 34 4.35 8.08 -2.44
N THR A 35 4.26 6.92 -3.12
CA THR A 35 2.99 6.24 -3.33
C THR A 35 2.91 4.91 -2.58
N VAL A 36 1.76 4.59 -1.98
CA VAL A 36 1.54 3.31 -1.28
C VAL A 36 0.23 2.65 -1.75
N HIS A 37 0.33 1.44 -2.26
CA HIS A 37 -0.78 0.74 -2.92
C HIS A 37 -1.76 0.05 -1.97
N ASP A 38 -2.94 -0.24 -2.50
CA ASP A 38 -3.97 -1.01 -1.81
C ASP A 38 -3.68 -2.52 -1.83
N ILE A 39 -4.46 -3.28 -1.08
CA ILE A 39 -4.43 -4.75 -1.11
C ILE A 39 -4.95 -5.23 -2.47
N GLY A 40 -4.36 -6.28 -3.01
CA GLY A 40 -4.73 -6.83 -4.31
C GLY A 40 -4.23 -5.98 -5.48
N THR A 41 -3.30 -5.07 -5.23
CA THR A 41 -2.49 -4.40 -6.26
C THR A 41 -1.04 -4.32 -5.77
N ASN A 42 -0.16 -3.75 -6.58
CA ASN A 42 1.19 -3.39 -6.17
C ASN A 42 1.62 -2.05 -6.80
N HIS A 43 2.90 -1.70 -6.69
CA HIS A 43 3.49 -0.47 -7.22
C HIS A 43 3.13 -0.18 -8.70
N LYS A 44 2.91 -1.23 -9.52
CA LYS A 44 2.57 -1.07 -10.94
C LYS A 44 1.27 -0.32 -11.19
N SER A 45 0.32 -0.39 -10.24
CA SER A 45 -0.93 0.37 -10.33
C SER A 45 -0.67 1.88 -10.39
N PHE A 46 0.21 2.39 -9.53
CA PHE A 46 0.64 3.78 -9.54
C PHE A 46 1.55 4.13 -10.72
N VAL A 47 2.43 3.23 -11.13
CA VAL A 47 3.24 3.42 -12.34
C VAL A 47 2.34 3.65 -13.55
N ARG A 48 1.31 2.82 -13.73
CA ARG A 48 0.33 2.97 -14.81
C ARG A 48 -0.44 4.27 -14.72
N PHE A 49 -0.81 4.69 -13.50
CA PHE A 49 -1.47 5.98 -13.27
C PHE A 49 -0.57 7.15 -13.69
N VAL A 50 0.70 7.14 -13.29
CA VAL A 50 1.68 8.19 -13.62
C VAL A 50 2.05 8.19 -15.11
N ASP A 51 2.02 7.02 -15.77
CA ASP A 51 2.25 6.89 -17.21
C ASP A 51 1.07 7.37 -18.07
N HIS A 52 -0.08 7.66 -17.48
CA HIS A 52 -1.23 8.17 -18.23
C HIS A 52 -0.90 9.53 -18.88
N PRO A 53 -1.32 9.80 -20.14
CA PRO A 53 -1.00 11.07 -20.82
C PRO A 53 -1.37 12.32 -20.03
N SER A 54 -2.48 12.29 -19.28
CA SER A 54 -2.92 13.41 -18.42
C SER A 54 -1.96 13.70 -17.25
N MET A 55 -1.10 12.75 -16.89
CA MET A 55 -0.09 12.90 -15.84
C MET A 55 1.27 13.36 -16.39
N ALA A 56 1.42 13.55 -17.70
CA ALA A 56 2.71 13.84 -18.33
C ALA A 56 3.41 15.09 -17.74
N GLU A 57 2.66 16.15 -17.46
CA GLU A 57 3.21 17.39 -16.88
C GLU A 57 3.64 17.20 -15.42
N VAL A 58 2.82 16.52 -14.61
CA VAL A 58 3.15 16.20 -13.22
C VAL A 58 4.40 15.31 -13.18
N LYS A 59 4.42 14.28 -14.03
CA LYS A 59 5.54 13.33 -14.17
C LYS A 59 6.85 14.02 -14.54
N LYS A 60 6.80 15.04 -15.39
CA LYS A 60 8.00 15.82 -15.75
C LYS A 60 8.62 16.56 -14.56
N ASN A 61 7.79 17.02 -13.62
CA ASN A 61 8.18 17.90 -12.50
C ASN A 61 8.27 17.17 -11.15
N ALA A 62 8.15 15.84 -11.14
CA ALA A 62 8.15 15.05 -9.92
C ALA A 62 9.05 13.81 -10.03
N VAL A 63 9.49 13.33 -8.87
CA VAL A 63 10.13 12.03 -8.70
C VAL A 63 9.17 11.17 -7.89
N PHE A 64 8.73 10.05 -8.46
CA PHE A 64 7.82 9.14 -7.77
C PHE A 64 8.60 8.02 -7.10
N LEU A 65 8.29 7.79 -5.83
CA LEU A 65 8.80 6.69 -5.02
C LEU A 65 7.67 5.70 -4.78
N HIS A 66 7.55 4.69 -5.64
CA HIS A 66 6.48 3.72 -5.51
C HIS A 66 6.84 2.60 -4.54
N VAL A 67 6.26 2.66 -3.34
CA VAL A 67 6.42 1.62 -2.33
C VAL A 67 5.69 0.38 -2.78
N CYS A 68 6.39 -0.75 -2.80
CA CYS A 68 5.80 -2.08 -2.93
C CYS A 68 5.82 -2.73 -1.55
N ILE A 69 4.63 -2.96 -0.98
CA ILE A 69 4.46 -3.58 0.34
C ILE A 69 5.18 -4.93 0.35
N PRO A 70 5.84 -5.32 1.47
CA PRO A 70 6.58 -6.57 1.54
C PRO A 70 5.79 -7.78 1.04
N GLY A 71 6.40 -8.54 0.12
CA GLY A 71 5.81 -9.76 -0.44
C GLY A 71 4.69 -9.52 -1.44
N GLN A 72 4.41 -8.28 -1.83
CA GLN A 72 3.40 -7.92 -2.85
C GLN A 72 4.02 -7.60 -4.22
N GLU A 73 5.34 -7.69 -4.37
CA GLU A 73 5.96 -7.67 -5.68
C GLU A 73 5.58 -8.91 -6.51
N ASP A 74 5.59 -8.76 -7.83
CA ASP A 74 5.29 -9.85 -8.75
C ASP A 74 6.16 -11.08 -8.44
N HIS A 75 5.51 -12.23 -8.30
CA HIS A 75 6.14 -13.52 -8.04
C HIS A 75 7.02 -13.56 -6.78
N ALA A 76 6.68 -12.74 -5.76
CA ALA A 76 7.38 -12.77 -4.48
C ALA A 76 7.40 -14.17 -3.86
N PRO A 77 8.52 -14.60 -3.24
CA PRO A 77 8.53 -15.81 -2.42
C PRO A 77 7.62 -15.64 -1.20
N ASP A 78 7.29 -16.76 -0.54
CA ASP A 78 6.53 -16.73 0.71
C ASP A 78 7.26 -15.85 1.75
N PHE A 79 6.53 -14.87 2.29
CA PHE A 79 7.05 -13.96 3.30
C PHE A 79 7.38 -14.75 4.57
N GLN A 80 8.61 -14.57 5.08
CA GLN A 80 9.12 -15.27 6.25
C GLN A 80 8.96 -14.42 7.51
N GLY A 81 8.53 -15.05 8.60
CA GLY A 81 8.39 -14.39 9.90
C GLY A 81 7.04 -13.67 10.09
N GLU A 82 7.00 -12.76 11.06
CA GLU A 82 5.79 -11.98 11.36
C GLU A 82 5.60 -10.85 10.36
N PHE A 83 4.43 -10.81 9.72
CA PHE A 83 4.10 -9.75 8.76
C PHE A 83 3.86 -8.42 9.50
N PRO A 84 4.40 -7.29 9.02
CA PRO A 84 4.32 -6.02 9.73
C PRO A 84 2.88 -5.50 9.83
N THR A 85 2.59 -4.79 10.92
CA THR A 85 1.34 -4.04 11.07
C THR A 85 1.35 -2.77 10.21
N LEU A 86 0.18 -2.17 9.97
CA LEU A 86 0.10 -0.90 9.21
C LEU A 86 0.88 0.24 9.87
N ALA A 87 0.97 0.25 11.21
CA ALA A 87 1.74 1.25 11.95
C ALA A 87 3.25 1.03 11.77
N GLN A 88 3.71 -0.21 11.85
CA GLN A 88 5.12 -0.56 11.59
C GLN A 88 5.53 -0.24 10.14
N MET A 89 4.67 -0.55 9.17
CA MET A 89 4.92 -0.15 7.78
C MET A 89 5.02 1.36 7.64
N ALA A 90 4.22 2.14 8.36
CA ALA A 90 4.30 3.59 8.35
C ALA A 90 5.61 4.13 8.93
N GLU A 91 6.16 3.49 9.97
CA GLU A 91 7.50 3.82 10.50
C GLU A 91 8.60 3.47 9.50
N ASP A 92 8.46 2.35 8.80
CA ASP A 92 9.40 1.92 7.76
C ASP A 92 9.43 2.89 6.56
N LEU A 93 8.35 3.63 6.28
CA LEU A 93 8.35 4.71 5.29
C LEU A 93 9.30 5.85 5.65
N VAL A 94 9.43 6.17 6.95
CA VAL A 94 10.38 7.19 7.42
C VAL A 94 11.81 6.74 7.10
N VAL A 95 12.11 5.46 7.38
CA VAL A 95 13.42 4.85 7.11
C VAL A 95 13.72 4.82 5.62
N ALA A 96 12.73 4.54 4.77
CA ALA A 96 12.89 4.65 3.33
C ALA A 96 13.32 6.06 2.89
N LEU A 97 12.64 7.10 3.39
CA LEU A 97 12.99 8.47 3.06
C LEU A 97 14.40 8.83 3.55
N ASP A 98 14.83 8.32 4.70
CA ASP A 98 16.19 8.53 5.22
C ASP A 98 17.24 7.84 4.34
N GLN A 99 17.02 6.58 3.94
CA GLN A 99 17.93 5.83 3.06
C GLN A 99 18.03 6.43 1.66
N LEU A 100 16.98 7.11 1.20
CA LEU A 100 16.93 7.78 -0.10
C LEU A 100 17.34 9.26 -0.04
N ASP A 101 17.75 9.76 1.12
CA ASP A 101 18.09 11.17 1.35
C ASP A 101 16.98 12.14 0.89
N VAL A 102 15.75 11.83 1.28
CA VAL A 102 14.55 12.63 1.03
C VAL A 102 14.05 13.24 2.34
N ARG A 103 14.15 14.57 2.46
CA ARG A 103 13.71 15.28 3.66
C ARG A 103 12.21 15.22 3.89
N SER A 104 11.41 15.47 2.86
CA SER A 104 9.95 15.42 2.94
C SER A 104 9.35 15.11 1.57
N CYS A 105 8.12 14.60 1.54
CA CYS A 105 7.42 14.27 0.30
C CYS A 105 5.92 14.57 0.37
N ILE A 106 5.26 14.57 -0.78
CA ILE A 106 3.82 14.38 -0.87
C ILE A 106 3.55 12.87 -0.79
N ALA A 107 2.61 12.45 0.05
CA ALA A 107 2.27 11.04 0.20
C ALA A 107 0.91 10.73 -0.46
N PHE A 108 0.88 9.75 -1.36
CA PHE A 108 -0.30 9.37 -2.13
C PHE A 108 -0.64 7.89 -1.93
N GLY A 109 -1.79 7.59 -1.31
CA GLY A 109 -2.19 6.23 -0.97
C GLY A 109 -3.56 5.85 -1.49
N GLU A 110 -3.73 4.56 -1.76
CA GLU A 110 -5.02 3.94 -2.05
C GLU A 110 -5.36 2.89 -0.98
N GLY A 111 -6.59 2.90 -0.45
CA GLY A 111 -7.12 1.88 0.45
C GLY A 111 -6.25 1.61 1.68
N ALA A 112 -5.67 0.42 1.79
CA ALA A 112 -4.72 0.07 2.84
C ALA A 112 -3.47 0.96 2.83
N GLY A 113 -2.96 1.33 1.66
CA GLY A 113 -1.86 2.28 1.53
C GLY A 113 -2.22 3.68 2.01
N ALA A 114 -3.46 4.13 1.79
CA ALA A 114 -3.95 5.39 2.36
C ALA A 114 -3.98 5.35 3.90
N ASN A 115 -4.36 4.21 4.49
CA ASN A 115 -4.32 4.01 5.95
C ASN A 115 -2.88 4.08 6.51
N ILE A 116 -1.93 3.42 5.84
CA ILE A 116 -0.50 3.48 6.19
C ILE A 116 0.01 4.93 6.13
N ILE A 117 -0.35 5.68 5.08
CA ILE A 117 0.04 7.09 4.95
C ILE A 117 -0.55 7.96 6.05
N CYS A 118 -1.81 7.75 6.45
CA CYS A 118 -2.39 8.48 7.58
C CYS A 118 -1.58 8.25 8.86
N ARG A 119 -1.18 7.00 9.13
CA ARG A 119 -0.34 6.69 10.30
C ARG A 119 1.04 7.32 10.20
N PHE A 120 1.63 7.33 9.01
CA PHE A 120 2.90 7.99 8.74
C PHE A 120 2.79 9.51 9.00
N ALA A 121 1.72 10.15 8.51
CA ALA A 121 1.45 11.57 8.73
C ALA A 121 1.25 11.91 10.22
N LEU A 122 0.54 11.05 10.95
CA LEU A 122 0.33 11.23 12.38
C LEU A 122 1.62 11.08 13.19
N HIS A 123 2.51 10.17 12.80
CA HIS A 123 3.76 9.91 13.52
C HIS A 123 4.87 10.93 13.17
N SER A 124 5.01 11.27 11.89
CA SER A 124 6.11 12.08 11.35
C SER A 124 5.60 13.21 10.45
N PRO A 125 4.79 14.15 10.96
CA PRO A 125 4.18 15.22 10.15
C PRO A 125 5.24 16.09 9.45
N ASN A 126 6.40 16.30 10.07
CA ASN A 126 7.52 17.07 9.49
C ASN A 126 8.12 16.46 8.21
N ARG A 127 7.77 15.20 7.89
CA ARG A 127 8.23 14.49 6.68
C ARG A 127 7.22 14.57 5.54
N ILE A 128 6.05 15.19 5.75
CA ILE A 128 4.96 15.23 4.77
C ILE A 128 4.60 16.66 4.42
N ASN A 129 4.63 16.98 3.13
CA ASN A 129 4.18 18.27 2.61
C ASN A 129 2.68 18.28 2.24
N GLY A 130 2.11 17.10 1.98
CA GLY A 130 0.69 16.95 1.66
C GLY A 130 0.33 15.47 1.51
N ILE A 131 -0.97 15.17 1.63
CA ILE A 131 -1.50 13.80 1.49
C ILE A 131 -2.61 13.74 0.43
N ILE A 132 -2.59 12.68 -0.37
CA ILE A 132 -3.64 12.33 -1.33
C ILE A 132 -4.13 10.94 -0.94
N LEU A 133 -5.41 10.81 -0.62
CA LEU A 133 -5.99 9.58 -0.08
C LEU A 133 -7.16 9.12 -0.95
N LEU A 134 -7.01 7.97 -1.61
CA LEU A 134 -8.09 7.33 -2.37
C LEU A 134 -8.63 6.14 -1.59
N HIS A 135 -9.96 6.01 -1.54
CA HIS A 135 -10.64 4.91 -0.84
C HIS A 135 -10.16 4.69 0.61
N CYS A 136 -9.76 5.77 1.29
CA CYS A 136 -9.25 5.67 2.65
C CYS A 136 -10.34 5.25 3.62
N THR A 137 -10.05 4.22 4.42
CA THR A 137 -10.94 3.75 5.48
C THR A 137 -10.20 3.83 6.82
N SER A 138 -10.69 4.70 7.72
CA SER A 138 -10.16 4.87 9.08
C SER A 138 -10.74 3.86 10.06
N THR A 139 -12.04 3.56 9.93
CA THR A 139 -12.78 2.69 10.86
C THR A 139 -12.57 1.20 10.57
N THR A 140 -12.75 0.37 11.61
CA THR A 140 -12.82 -1.10 11.49
C THR A 140 -14.17 -1.60 10.98
N ALA A 141 -15.23 -0.81 11.17
CA ALA A 141 -16.61 -1.18 10.85
C ALA A 141 -16.84 -1.32 9.34
N GLY A 142 -17.38 -2.46 8.90
CA GLY A 142 -17.78 -2.71 7.51
C GLY A 142 -17.61 -4.16 7.05
N VAL A 143 -17.28 -4.33 5.76
CA VAL A 143 -17.11 -5.63 5.07
C VAL A 143 -16.18 -6.58 5.83
N PHE A 144 -15.13 -6.04 6.45
CA PHE A 144 -14.16 -6.87 7.18
C PHE A 144 -14.72 -7.50 8.46
N GLU A 145 -15.62 -6.82 9.17
CA GLU A 145 -16.30 -7.42 10.34
C GLU A 145 -17.19 -8.58 9.90
N TYR A 146 -17.89 -8.44 8.77
CA TYR A 146 -18.73 -9.50 8.21
C TYR A 146 -17.92 -10.76 7.82
N PHE A 147 -16.70 -10.59 7.34
CA PHE A 147 -15.83 -11.71 6.96
C PHE A 147 -14.85 -12.14 8.07
N LYS A 148 -14.87 -11.50 9.24
CA LYS A 148 -13.88 -11.69 10.32
C LYS A 148 -13.79 -13.14 10.78
N ASP A 149 -14.91 -13.82 10.96
CA ASP A 149 -14.95 -15.21 11.42
C ASP A 149 -14.38 -16.17 10.37
N LYS A 150 -14.70 -15.95 9.09
CA LYS A 150 -14.11 -16.70 7.96
C LYS A 150 -12.60 -16.45 7.86
N PHE A 151 -12.16 -15.24 8.17
CA PHE A 151 -10.75 -14.82 8.12
C PHE A 151 -9.91 -15.27 9.34
N ILE A 152 -10.55 -15.50 10.49
CA ILE A 152 -9.87 -16.07 11.67
C ILE A 152 -9.68 -17.57 11.48
N ASN A 153 -10.70 -18.27 10.96
CA ASN A 153 -10.62 -19.69 10.62
C ASN A 153 -9.55 -19.97 9.54
N LEU A 154 -9.36 -19.05 8.59
CA LEU A 154 -8.29 -19.05 7.58
C LEU A 154 -6.87 -19.25 8.17
N ARG A 155 -6.56 -18.58 9.30
CA ARG A 155 -5.22 -18.66 9.91
C ARG A 155 -4.98 -20.03 10.56
N LEU A 156 -6.05 -20.73 10.96
CA LEU A 156 -5.96 -22.07 11.53
C LEU A 156 -5.74 -23.15 10.46
N GLU A 157 -6.09 -22.88 9.19
CA GLU A 157 -6.17 -23.88 8.12
C GLU A 157 -5.01 -23.84 7.08
N ASN A 158 -3.82 -23.37 7.47
CA ASN A 158 -2.54 -23.41 6.70
C ASN A 158 -2.15 -22.18 5.85
N ASP A 159 -2.53 -20.95 6.22
CA ASP A 159 -1.91 -19.72 5.70
C ASP A 159 -2.09 -19.49 4.16
N VAL A 160 -3.02 -20.20 3.53
CA VAL A 160 -3.39 -20.09 2.11
C VAL A 160 -4.68 -19.27 1.96
N MET A 161 -4.78 -18.36 0.98
CA MET A 161 -6.03 -17.65 0.68
C MET A 161 -7.17 -18.60 0.34
N THR A 162 -8.22 -18.62 1.17
CA THR A 162 -9.46 -19.35 0.90
C THR A 162 -10.34 -18.61 -0.10
N ASP A 163 -11.33 -19.30 -0.67
CA ASP A 163 -12.31 -18.70 -1.58
C ASP A 163 -13.03 -17.49 -0.94
N GLY A 164 -13.29 -17.53 0.37
CA GLY A 164 -13.88 -16.41 1.11
C GLY A 164 -12.97 -15.18 1.21
N ALA A 165 -11.65 -15.35 1.23
CA ALA A 165 -10.71 -14.24 1.23
C ALA A 165 -10.58 -13.59 -0.17
N TRP A 166 -10.70 -14.40 -1.23
CA TRP A 166 -10.83 -13.89 -2.60
C TRP A 166 -12.15 -13.11 -2.79
N GLU A 167 -13.25 -13.61 -2.26
CA GLU A 167 -14.53 -12.89 -2.26
C GLU A 167 -14.45 -11.55 -1.53
N LEU A 168 -13.75 -11.51 -0.39
CA LEU A 168 -13.51 -10.27 0.37
C LEU A 168 -12.74 -9.24 -0.47
N LEU A 169 -11.66 -9.66 -1.13
CA LEU A 169 -10.86 -8.77 -1.99
C LEU A 169 -11.66 -8.22 -3.16
N VAL A 170 -12.42 -9.10 -3.82
CA VAL A 170 -13.27 -8.71 -4.94
C VAL A 170 -14.36 -7.74 -4.48
N MET A 171 -14.98 -8.00 -3.34
CA MET A 171 -15.99 -7.09 -2.78
C MET A 171 -15.38 -5.74 -2.40
N HIS A 172 -14.19 -5.74 -1.80
CA HIS A 172 -13.45 -4.53 -1.43
C HIS A 172 -13.08 -3.67 -2.65
N LYS A 173 -12.59 -4.30 -3.74
CA LYS A 173 -12.10 -3.57 -4.92
C LYS A 173 -13.20 -3.22 -5.94
N LEU A 174 -14.13 -4.13 -6.21
CA LEU A 174 -15.14 -3.99 -7.28
C LEU A 174 -16.56 -3.73 -6.76
N GLY A 175 -16.78 -3.88 -5.45
CA GLY A 175 -18.13 -3.80 -4.89
C GLY A 175 -19.06 -4.91 -5.42
N ASN A 176 -20.36 -4.61 -5.48
CA ASN A 176 -21.39 -5.60 -5.82
C ASN A 176 -21.59 -5.84 -7.32
N ASN A 177 -20.84 -5.19 -8.21
CA ASN A 177 -21.13 -5.18 -9.64
C ASN A 177 -20.31 -6.22 -10.43
N ASN A 178 -21.00 -6.86 -11.39
CA ASN A 178 -20.53 -7.76 -12.46
C ASN A 178 -19.69 -8.99 -12.10
N LYS A 179 -20.29 -10.20 -12.19
CA LYS A 179 -19.64 -11.50 -11.93
C LYS A 179 -18.55 -11.91 -12.93
N LYS A 180 -18.62 -11.47 -14.20
CA LYS A 180 -17.64 -11.87 -15.23
C LYS A 180 -16.26 -11.25 -15.02
N ASP A 181 -16.21 -10.02 -14.51
CA ASP A 181 -14.96 -9.31 -14.23
C ASP A 181 -14.26 -9.86 -12.98
N LYS A 182 -15.01 -10.52 -12.07
CA LYS A 182 -14.49 -11.07 -10.82
C LYS A 182 -13.50 -12.21 -11.03
N GLN A 183 -13.84 -13.17 -11.90
CA GLN A 183 -12.98 -14.35 -12.10
C GLN A 183 -11.68 -13.98 -12.82
N ALA A 184 -11.78 -13.17 -13.89
CA ALA A 184 -10.60 -12.69 -14.61
C ALA A 184 -9.65 -11.89 -13.70
N TYR A 185 -10.20 -11.05 -12.82
CA TYR A 185 -9.43 -10.32 -11.82
C TYR A 185 -8.75 -11.25 -10.81
N ILE A 186 -9.46 -12.25 -10.28
CA ILE A 186 -8.85 -13.24 -9.37
C ILE A 186 -7.73 -14.02 -10.06
N ASP A 187 -7.94 -14.44 -11.30
CA ASP A 187 -6.95 -15.21 -12.06
C ASP A 187 -5.69 -14.37 -12.35
N GLU A 188 -5.87 -13.10 -12.70
CA GLU A 188 -4.77 -12.14 -12.85
C GLU A 188 -3.99 -11.98 -11.54
N LEU A 189 -4.69 -11.79 -10.42
CA LEU A 189 -4.05 -11.68 -9.10
C LEU A 189 -3.29 -12.94 -8.72
N LYS A 190 -3.87 -14.13 -8.93
CA LYS A 190 -3.21 -15.41 -8.66
C LYS A 190 -1.98 -15.64 -9.54
N SER A 191 -2.00 -15.12 -10.77
CA SER A 191 -0.88 -15.24 -11.69
C SER A 191 0.31 -14.34 -11.32
N THR A 192 0.05 -13.23 -10.62
CA THR A 192 1.06 -12.18 -10.36
C THR A 192 1.48 -12.12 -8.90
N LEU A 193 0.53 -12.07 -7.96
CA LEU A 193 0.77 -11.91 -6.54
C LEU A 193 0.80 -13.26 -5.82
N ASN A 194 1.68 -13.38 -4.83
CA ASN A 194 1.70 -14.55 -3.95
C ASN A 194 0.45 -14.55 -3.05
N PRO A 195 -0.44 -15.57 -3.15
CA PRO A 195 -1.66 -15.61 -2.37
C PRO A 195 -1.43 -15.60 -0.86
N LYS A 196 -0.39 -16.29 -0.36
CA LYS A 196 -0.09 -16.33 1.08
C LYS A 196 0.32 -14.95 1.58
N ASN A 197 1.16 -14.24 0.85
CA ASN A 197 1.58 -12.89 1.20
C ASN A 197 0.39 -11.91 1.14
N LEU A 198 -0.48 -12.08 0.14
CA LEU A 198 -1.69 -11.28 0.01
C LEU A 198 -2.62 -11.49 1.21
N SER A 199 -2.74 -12.74 1.69
CA SER A 199 -3.49 -13.08 2.91
C SER A 199 -2.94 -12.36 4.13
N LYS A 200 -1.61 -12.33 4.28
CA LYS A 200 -0.94 -11.63 5.38
C LYS A 200 -1.18 -10.12 5.34
N TYR A 201 -1.12 -9.49 4.16
CA TYR A 201 -1.39 -8.05 4.03
C TYR A 201 -2.87 -7.73 4.33
N LEU A 202 -3.78 -8.54 3.80
CA LEU A 202 -5.22 -8.44 4.06
C LEU A 202 -5.51 -8.58 5.57
N PHE A 203 -4.87 -9.54 6.24
CA PHE A 203 -4.96 -9.73 7.68
C PHE A 203 -4.40 -8.55 8.48
N ALA A 204 -3.24 -8.01 8.11
CA ALA A 204 -2.68 -6.82 8.76
C ALA A 204 -3.64 -5.62 8.67
N PHE A 205 -4.29 -5.44 7.52
CA PHE A 205 -5.30 -4.41 7.34
C PHE A 205 -6.60 -4.68 8.12
N SER A 206 -6.98 -5.94 8.31
CA SER A 206 -8.13 -6.34 9.16
C SER A 206 -7.96 -5.91 10.61
N LYS A 207 -6.72 -5.93 11.11
CA LYS A 207 -6.34 -5.61 12.48
C LYS A 207 -6.06 -4.12 12.71
N ARG A 208 -6.33 -3.27 11.71
CA ARG A 208 -6.12 -1.83 11.83
C ARG A 208 -6.89 -1.28 13.03
N THR A 209 -6.27 -0.38 13.77
CA THR A 209 -6.95 0.39 14.82
C THR A 209 -7.54 1.66 14.22
N ASP A 210 -8.68 2.12 14.76
CA ASP A 210 -9.21 3.41 14.37
C ASP A 210 -8.23 4.52 14.77
N PHE A 211 -7.94 5.42 13.83
CA PHE A 211 -7.09 6.60 14.05
C PHE A 211 -7.87 7.92 13.99
N SER A 212 -9.18 7.88 13.75
CA SER A 212 -10.04 9.07 13.61
C SER A 212 -10.02 9.94 14.88
N THR A 213 -10.05 9.31 16.06
CA THR A 213 -10.00 9.98 17.36
C THR A 213 -8.68 10.71 17.59
N VAL A 214 -7.56 10.06 17.25
CA VAL A 214 -6.21 10.65 17.35
C VAL A 214 -6.05 11.82 16.38
N LEU A 215 -6.61 11.70 15.17
CA LEU A 215 -6.58 12.77 14.19
C LEU A 215 -7.37 14.00 14.66
N GLY A 216 -8.59 13.81 15.20
CA GLY A 216 -9.39 14.90 15.76
C GLY A 216 -8.64 15.67 16.84
N ALA A 217 -8.05 14.96 17.80
CA ALA A 217 -7.29 15.57 18.90
C ALA A 217 -6.08 16.41 18.43
N LYS A 218 -5.46 16.07 17.30
CA LYS A 218 -4.32 16.82 16.73
C LYS A 218 -4.73 18.02 15.87
N LEU A 219 -5.97 18.05 15.38
CA LEU A 219 -6.48 19.16 14.57
C LEU A 219 -7.08 20.28 15.43
N ASP A 220 -7.53 19.93 16.64
CA ASP A 220 -8.07 20.88 17.63
C ASP A 220 -6.98 21.65 18.41
N THR A 221 -5.69 21.37 18.15
CA THR A 221 -4.51 22.03 18.73
C THR A 221 -3.75 22.83 17.70
#